data_AF-A0A8T2BT56-F1
#
_entry.id   AF-A0A8T2BT56-F1
#
_cell.length_a   1.000
_cell.length_b   1.000
_cell.length_c   1.000
_cell.angle_alpha   90.00
_cell.angle_beta   90.00
_cell.angle_gamma   90.00
#
_symmetry.space_group_name_H-M   'P 1'
#
loop_
_entity.id
_entity.type
_entity.pdbx_description
1 polymer ?
#
loop_
_entity_poly.entity_id
_entity_poly.type
_entity_poly.pdbx_seq_one_letter_code
_entity_poly.pdbx_strand_id
1 'polypeptide(L)'
;MIANCVDPKCKWRVFAKNHKNSENLEIRKVNLKHTCDVSYRSRFGRNASARILAKLMQSKFSNGKKGPRACELPEMILAELNVTISYMKAWNAKEMAVCQARGSEVGSYKYLNTYLHLLKTSNPGTITEVLTSVDKKGNKLFKYLFFALGASIAGIKYLSKVVVIDGTQLKGRFKGCLVAASGQDGNMQIYPIAFGVVDNENEDSWVWFFTKLKDIVPDEEELVFVSDRHAAIISGLKTVYPLAHHAACSVHLYRNVKHNFKCPGLAAMVSNAARSFTVGDLDYWLAEIDRRKPKCTEYLMDIGLSFWTLAHCPQKRYNLMSSNISESLNAALVKAVDYPIVSTVEFIRTMLMRWFYLRRKLAAKTESRCTPEVEDILIEHLGDSVECAVLACSDWIYQINDGMGIVYEVDLQSKTCSCKVFDTLMIPCCHALAAVGVRNIDIYSLIGECYFVGPWMKMYEMVIRPIPKEGEVEIPEEVKVVEMKPPKTRRGGGRPKKKRIPSRGETKVSVDICLQ
;
A
#
# COMPACT_ATOMS: atom_id res chain seq x y z
N MET A 1 -5.87 18.23 45.68
CA MET A 1 -6.14 19.04 44.48
C MET A 1 -7.13 20.14 44.83
N ILE A 2 -6.90 21.36 44.32
CA ILE A 2 -7.74 22.52 44.62
C ILE A 2 -8.10 23.22 43.30
N ALA A 3 -9.39 23.38 43.03
CA ALA A 3 -9.88 24.27 41.99
C ALA A 3 -10.39 25.56 42.65
N ASN A 4 -9.92 26.71 42.19
CA ASN A 4 -10.37 28.03 42.66
C ASN A 4 -10.88 28.87 41.48
N CYS A 5 -11.67 29.90 41.77
CA CYS A 5 -12.04 30.90 40.78
C CYS A 5 -10.81 31.67 40.27
N VAL A 6 -10.92 32.26 39.08
CA VAL A 6 -9.88 33.12 38.49
C VAL A 6 -9.70 34.43 39.27
N ASP A 7 -10.76 34.89 39.94
CA ASP A 7 -10.71 36.04 40.85
C ASP A 7 -10.10 35.62 42.20
N PRO A 8 -8.95 36.18 42.62
CA PRO A 8 -8.33 35.87 43.90
C PRO A 8 -9.22 36.21 45.11
N LYS A 9 -10.18 37.13 44.96
CA LYS A 9 -11.11 37.55 46.03
C LYS A 9 -12.36 36.67 46.10
N CYS A 10 -12.55 35.77 45.13
CA CYS A 10 -13.72 34.92 45.07
C CYS A 10 -13.58 33.69 45.96
N LYS A 11 -14.62 33.42 46.76
CA LYS A 11 -14.63 32.31 47.71
C LYS A 11 -14.94 30.95 47.09
N TRP A 12 -15.27 30.90 45.79
CA TRP A 12 -15.56 29.64 45.10
C TRP A 12 -14.32 28.75 45.07
N ARG A 13 -14.47 27.52 45.57
CA ARG A 13 -13.38 26.57 45.73
C ARG A 13 -13.90 25.14 45.81
N VAL A 14 -13.25 24.22 45.12
CA VAL A 14 -13.45 22.77 45.30
C VAL A 14 -12.13 22.15 45.74
N PHE A 15 -12.12 21.53 46.91
CA PHE A 15 -10.99 20.82 47.46
C PHE A 15 -11.26 19.32 47.40
N ALA A 16 -10.42 18.60 46.68
CA ALA A 16 -10.46 17.15 46.56
C ALA A 16 -9.13 16.52 46.98
N LYS A 17 -9.16 15.31 47.51
CA LYS A 17 -7.97 14.50 47.81
C LYS A 17 -8.16 13.13 47.20
N ASN A 18 -7.09 12.46 46.80
CA ASN A 18 -7.19 11.06 46.42
C ASN A 18 -7.72 10.27 47.62
N HIS A 19 -8.68 9.41 47.36
CA HIS A 19 -9.18 8.47 48.36
C HIS A 19 -8.04 7.51 48.75
N LYS A 20 -8.02 7.04 50.00
CA LYS A 20 -6.95 6.14 50.46
C LYS A 20 -6.94 4.89 49.57
N ASN A 21 -5.76 4.53 49.07
CA ASN A 21 -5.53 3.37 48.20
C ASN A 21 -6.33 3.37 46.88
N SER A 22 -6.71 4.54 46.35
CA SER A 22 -7.41 4.65 45.06
C SER A 22 -6.96 5.87 44.26
N GLU A 23 -7.05 5.78 42.94
CA GLU A 23 -6.91 6.92 42.02
C GLU A 23 -8.15 7.84 42.02
N ASN A 24 -9.24 7.42 42.65
CA ASN A 24 -10.47 8.19 42.72
C ASN A 24 -10.31 9.43 43.62
N LEU A 25 -10.89 10.54 43.17
CA LEU A 25 -10.88 11.81 43.89
C LEU A 25 -12.08 11.90 44.82
N GLU A 26 -11.82 12.07 46.11
CA GLU A 26 -12.82 12.37 47.12
C GLU A 26 -12.90 13.89 47.32
N ILE A 27 -14.06 14.46 47.06
CA ILE A 27 -14.33 15.87 47.31
C ILE A 27 -14.51 16.06 48.82
N ARG A 28 -13.59 16.79 49.45
CA ARG A 28 -13.54 16.96 50.91
C ARG A 28 -14.18 18.27 51.38
N LYS A 29 -14.08 19.33 50.58
CA LYS A 29 -14.72 20.62 50.87
C LYS A 29 -15.17 21.28 49.56
N VAL A 30 -16.39 21.81 49.54
CA VAL A 30 -16.91 22.59 48.42
C VAL A 30 -17.41 23.94 48.91
N ASN A 31 -17.08 24.98 48.16
CA ASN A 31 -17.81 26.23 48.16
C ASN A 31 -18.17 26.53 46.71
N LEU A 32 -19.44 26.28 46.37
CA LEU A 32 -19.96 26.42 45.00
C LEU A 32 -20.52 27.82 44.72
N LYS A 33 -20.50 28.73 45.71
CA LYS A 33 -21.01 30.09 45.54
C LYS A 33 -19.91 31.02 45.03
N HIS A 34 -20.07 31.51 43.80
CA HIS A 34 -19.21 32.55 43.25
C HIS A 34 -19.60 33.93 43.82
N THR A 35 -18.60 34.67 44.33
CA THR A 35 -18.74 36.08 44.75
C THR A 35 -18.08 37.06 43.79
N CYS A 36 -17.45 36.56 42.71
CA CYS A 36 -16.84 37.38 41.67
C CYS A 36 -17.89 37.98 40.71
N ASP A 37 -17.55 39.14 40.15
CA ASP A 37 -18.33 39.82 39.12
C ASP A 37 -18.20 39.16 37.74
N VAL A 38 -19.00 39.65 36.79
CA VAL A 38 -19.11 39.11 35.43
C VAL A 38 -17.79 39.17 34.65
N SER A 39 -16.93 40.17 34.90
CA SER A 39 -15.66 40.36 34.20
C SER A 39 -14.61 39.28 34.52
N TYR A 40 -14.70 38.68 35.71
CA TYR A 40 -13.88 37.53 36.09
C TYR A 40 -14.53 36.21 35.67
N ARG A 41 -15.86 36.12 35.77
CA ARG A 41 -16.61 34.93 35.33
C ARG A 41 -16.45 34.68 33.84
N SER A 42 -16.37 35.71 33.01
CA SER A 42 -16.14 35.60 31.57
C SER A 42 -14.76 34.99 31.20
N ARG A 43 -13.83 34.88 32.16
CA ARG A 43 -12.48 34.31 31.96
C ARG A 43 -12.36 32.84 32.35
N PHE A 44 -13.48 32.13 32.48
CA PHE A 44 -13.54 30.73 32.92
C PHE A 44 -12.68 29.77 32.06
N GLY A 45 -12.43 30.09 30.79
CA GLY A 45 -11.58 29.30 29.89
C GLY A 45 -10.06 29.40 30.13
N ARG A 46 -9.59 30.19 31.11
CA ARG A 46 -8.15 30.42 31.38
C ARG A 46 -7.37 29.12 31.63
N ASN A 47 -8.00 28.18 32.33
CA ASN A 47 -7.36 26.91 32.70
C ASN A 47 -7.44 25.83 31.61
N ALA A 48 -8.17 26.06 30.51
CA ALA A 48 -8.17 25.19 29.34
C ALA A 48 -6.85 25.35 28.58
N SER A 49 -5.80 24.72 29.10
CA SER A 49 -4.49 24.65 28.47
C SER A 49 -4.48 23.62 27.34
N ALA A 50 -3.60 23.81 26.36
CA ALA A 50 -3.41 22.84 25.29
C ALA A 50 -3.09 21.43 25.82
N ARG A 51 -2.37 21.34 26.95
CA ARG A 51 -1.99 20.07 27.60
C ARG A 51 -3.18 19.28 28.14
N ILE A 52 -4.15 19.96 28.76
CA ILE A 52 -5.36 19.32 29.29
C ILE A 52 -6.26 18.87 28.15
N LEU A 53 -6.48 19.76 27.17
CA LEU A 53 -7.26 19.46 25.97
C LEU A 53 -6.66 18.27 25.21
N ALA A 54 -5.33 18.21 25.12
CA ALA A 54 -4.64 17.10 24.46
C ALA A 54 -4.95 15.73 25.10
N LYS A 55 -4.92 15.65 26.45
CA LYS A 55 -5.25 14.42 27.18
C LYS A 55 -6.69 13.99 26.97
N LEU A 56 -7.63 14.93 27.07
CA LEU A 56 -9.06 14.65 26.87
C LEU A 56 -9.36 14.17 25.44
N MET A 57 -8.57 14.64 24.48
CA MET A 57 -8.75 14.33 23.06
C MET A 57 -7.89 13.16 22.55
N GLN A 58 -7.00 12.60 23.38
CA GLN A 58 -6.03 11.58 22.97
C GLN A 58 -6.72 10.37 22.30
N SER A 59 -7.84 9.92 22.85
CA SER A 59 -8.64 8.81 22.31
C SER A 59 -9.16 9.07 20.90
N LYS A 60 -9.40 10.34 20.52
CA LYS A 60 -9.86 10.75 19.18
C LYS A 60 -8.75 10.62 18.12
N PHE A 61 -7.48 10.51 18.53
CA PHE A 61 -6.30 10.36 17.65
C PHE A 61 -5.60 8.99 17.78
N SER A 62 -6.08 8.13 18.68
CA SER A 62 -5.54 6.78 18.96
C SER A 62 -6.01 5.74 17.93
N ASN A 63 -5.41 4.55 17.93
CA ASN A 63 -5.81 3.39 17.10
C ASN A 63 -5.86 3.70 15.60
N GLY A 64 -4.89 4.44 15.07
CA GLY A 64 -4.82 4.79 13.65
C GLY A 64 -5.91 5.77 13.16
N LYS A 65 -6.71 6.35 14.06
CA LYS A 65 -7.70 7.38 13.70
C LYS A 65 -6.99 8.67 13.31
N LYS A 66 -7.32 9.24 12.14
CA LYS A 66 -6.84 10.56 11.68
C LYS A 66 -7.14 11.68 12.68
N GLY A 67 -8.26 11.52 13.38
CA GLY A 67 -8.81 12.48 14.33
C GLY A 67 -9.22 13.81 13.69
N PRO A 68 -9.86 14.68 14.47
CA PRO A 68 -10.39 15.95 13.97
C PRO A 68 -9.30 16.95 13.54
N ARG A 69 -9.62 17.81 12.56
CA ARG A 69 -8.75 18.88 12.06
C ARG A 69 -8.68 20.00 13.09
N ALA A 70 -7.55 20.71 13.13
CA ALA A 70 -7.34 21.83 14.06
C ALA A 70 -8.42 22.93 13.92
N CYS A 71 -8.99 23.12 12.72
CA CYS A 71 -10.08 24.07 12.49
C CYS A 71 -11.44 23.61 13.03
N GLU A 72 -11.65 22.29 13.21
CA GLU A 72 -12.89 21.72 13.75
C GLU A 72 -12.87 21.71 15.29
N LEU A 73 -11.69 21.79 15.90
CA LEU A 73 -11.54 21.68 17.35
C LEU A 73 -12.20 22.80 18.16
N PRO A 74 -12.18 24.08 17.74
CA PRO A 74 -12.84 25.14 18.51
C PRO A 74 -14.34 24.86 18.69
N GLU A 75 -15.04 24.46 17.63
CA GLU A 75 -16.46 24.13 17.68
C GLU A 75 -16.72 22.87 18.52
N MET A 76 -15.92 21.82 18.34
CA MET A 76 -16.05 20.59 19.12
C MET A 76 -15.83 20.82 20.62
N ILE A 77 -14.82 21.61 20.99
CA ILE A 77 -14.50 21.90 22.40
C ILE A 77 -15.55 22.82 23.01
N LEU A 78 -16.11 23.74 22.22
CA LEU A 78 -17.26 24.53 22.66
C LEU A 78 -18.47 23.62 22.93
N ALA A 79 -18.78 22.67 22.05
CA ALA A 79 -19.91 21.76 22.22
C ALA A 79 -19.73 20.76 23.38
N GLU A 80 -18.53 20.18 23.54
CA GLU A 80 -18.28 19.13 24.54
C GLU A 80 -17.96 19.70 25.94
N LEU A 81 -17.26 20.83 26.01
CA LEU A 81 -16.70 21.38 27.25
C LEU A 81 -17.20 22.78 27.58
N ASN A 82 -18.03 23.40 26.72
CA ASN A 82 -18.49 24.79 26.84
C ASN A 82 -17.36 25.82 26.93
N VAL A 83 -16.18 25.53 26.36
CA VAL A 83 -15.02 26.43 26.39
C VAL A 83 -14.64 26.88 24.97
N THR A 84 -14.60 28.19 24.74
CA THR A 84 -14.05 28.76 23.51
C THR A 84 -12.53 28.77 23.55
N ILE A 85 -11.90 28.31 22.47
CA ILE A 85 -10.44 28.33 22.31
C ILE A 85 -10.03 28.96 20.98
N SER A 86 -8.83 29.53 20.93
CA SER A 86 -8.26 30.03 19.68
C SER A 86 -7.78 28.89 18.78
N TYR A 87 -7.72 29.13 17.47
CA TYR A 87 -7.16 28.19 16.51
C TYR A 87 -5.72 27.75 16.86
N MET A 88 -4.87 28.67 17.32
CA MET A 88 -3.49 28.33 17.72
C MET A 88 -3.46 27.38 18.93
N LYS A 89 -4.36 27.59 19.90
CA LYS A 89 -4.49 26.70 21.06
C LYS A 89 -5.03 25.34 20.64
N ALA A 90 -6.02 25.30 19.74
CA ALA A 90 -6.52 24.07 19.11
C ALA A 90 -5.41 23.32 18.38
N TRP A 91 -4.61 24.00 17.57
CA TRP A 91 -3.49 23.42 16.85
C TRP A 91 -2.46 22.83 17.82
N ASN A 92 -2.03 23.58 18.84
CA ASN A 92 -1.10 23.07 19.86
C ASN A 92 -1.67 21.87 20.63
N ALA A 93 -2.95 21.92 21.02
CA ALA A 93 -3.62 20.80 21.70
C ALA A 93 -3.67 19.55 20.82
N LYS A 94 -3.96 19.73 19.52
CA LYS A 94 -3.95 18.66 18.53
C LYS A 94 -2.57 18.03 18.39
N GLU A 95 -1.52 18.82 18.17
CA GLU A 95 -0.16 18.30 18.02
C GLU A 95 0.28 17.53 19.27
N MET A 96 -0.06 18.02 20.46
CA MET A 96 0.17 17.31 21.72
C MET A 96 -0.65 16.03 21.83
N ALA A 97 -1.93 16.02 21.44
CA ALA A 97 -2.79 14.84 21.49
C ALA A 97 -2.30 13.75 20.53
N VAL A 98 -1.88 14.15 19.32
CA VAL A 98 -1.29 13.24 18.33
C VAL A 98 0.03 12.68 18.86
N CYS A 99 0.90 13.51 19.43
CA CYS A 99 2.15 13.07 20.06
C CYS A 99 1.90 12.10 21.24
N GLN A 100 0.89 12.35 22.06
CA GLN A 100 0.50 11.45 23.15
C GLN A 100 -0.12 10.15 22.65
N ALA A 101 -0.85 10.17 21.54
CA ALA A 101 -1.51 8.99 20.98
C ALA A 101 -0.58 8.13 20.10
N ARG A 102 0.45 8.74 19.48
CA ARG A 102 1.28 8.11 18.44
C ARG A 102 2.78 8.16 18.73
N GLY A 103 3.17 8.74 19.85
CA GLY A 103 4.55 9.05 20.19
C GLY A 103 5.06 10.31 19.50
N SER A 104 6.18 10.83 20.00
CA SER A 104 6.89 11.93 19.32
C SER A 104 7.69 11.39 18.14
N GLU A 105 7.82 12.17 17.06
CA GLU A 105 8.60 11.72 15.89
C GLU A 105 10.06 11.40 16.27
N VAL A 106 10.67 12.16 17.18
CA VAL A 106 12.04 11.87 17.68
C VAL A 106 12.07 10.62 18.54
N GLY A 107 11.13 10.49 19.48
CA GLY A 107 11.01 9.31 20.34
C GLY A 107 10.73 8.04 19.56
N SER A 108 10.03 8.13 18.43
CA SER A 108 9.74 6.97 17.57
C SER A 108 10.99 6.32 16.97
N TYR A 109 12.05 7.09 16.67
CA TYR A 109 13.32 6.51 16.21
C TYR A 109 14.05 5.81 17.35
N LYS A 110 14.00 6.34 18.57
CA LYS A 110 14.58 5.67 19.74
C LYS A 110 13.88 4.35 20.05
N TYR A 111 12.57 4.32 19.87
CA TYR A 111 11.74 3.13 20.14
C TYR A 111 11.70 2.12 18.99
N LEU A 112 12.20 2.48 17.79
CA LEU A 112 12.01 1.66 16.60
C LEU A 112 12.57 0.23 16.75
N ASN A 113 13.78 0.09 17.28
CA ASN A 113 14.40 -1.24 17.44
C ASN A 113 13.62 -2.11 18.42
N THR A 114 13.18 -1.54 19.54
CA THR A 114 12.30 -2.23 20.50
C THR A 114 11.00 -2.66 19.83
N TYR A 115 10.35 -1.75 19.10
CA TYR A 115 9.11 -2.08 18.38
C TYR A 115 9.32 -3.21 17.37
N LEU A 116 10.38 -3.16 16.55
CA LEU A 116 10.68 -4.19 15.55
C LEU A 116 10.98 -5.54 16.20
N HIS A 117 11.64 -5.54 17.37
CA HIS A 117 11.85 -6.75 18.16
C HIS A 117 10.52 -7.34 18.62
N LEU A 118 9.63 -6.54 19.23
CA LEU A 118 8.30 -7.00 19.65
C LEU A 118 7.45 -7.49 18.47
N LEU A 119 7.57 -6.83 17.31
CA LEU A 119 6.92 -7.23 16.08
C LEU A 119 7.38 -8.64 15.65
N LYS A 120 8.69 -8.90 15.64
CA LYS A 120 9.28 -10.21 15.33
C LYS A 120 8.84 -11.30 16.30
N THR A 121 8.84 -11.00 17.61
CA THR A 121 8.42 -11.97 18.64
C THR A 121 6.95 -12.38 18.46
N SER A 122 6.09 -11.44 18.10
CA SER A 122 4.65 -11.69 17.95
C SER A 122 4.28 -12.28 16.59
N ASN A 123 5.13 -12.06 15.58
CA ASN A 123 4.91 -12.49 14.21
C ASN A 123 6.15 -13.26 13.72
N PRO A 124 6.29 -14.55 14.08
CA PRO A 124 7.41 -15.38 13.67
C PRO A 124 7.63 -15.35 12.15
N GLY A 125 8.90 -15.43 11.74
CA GLY A 125 9.28 -15.31 10.32
C GLY A 125 9.33 -13.88 9.78
N THR A 126 8.94 -12.87 10.56
CA THR A 126 9.08 -11.47 10.16
C THR A 126 10.55 -11.08 10.02
N ILE A 127 10.90 -10.46 8.89
CA ILE A 127 12.23 -9.92 8.63
C ILE A 127 12.17 -8.40 8.81
N THR A 128 13.16 -7.85 9.51
CA THR A 128 13.31 -6.41 9.70
C THR A 128 14.79 -6.08 9.65
N GLU A 129 15.14 -4.97 9.00
CA GLU A 129 16.50 -4.45 8.94
C GLU A 129 16.50 -2.94 9.08
N VAL A 130 17.40 -2.41 9.92
CA VAL A 130 17.61 -0.97 10.10
C VAL A 130 19.04 -0.62 9.69
N LEU A 131 19.18 0.24 8.68
CA LEU A 131 20.46 0.84 8.34
C LEU A 131 20.64 2.15 9.08
N THR A 132 21.79 2.33 9.72
CA THR A 132 22.19 3.58 10.36
C THR A 132 23.38 4.23 9.67
N SER A 133 23.50 5.54 9.78
CA SER A 133 24.70 6.30 9.43
C SER A 133 25.28 6.96 10.67
N VAL A 134 26.55 7.35 10.62
CA VAL A 134 27.22 8.03 11.74
C VAL A 134 27.45 9.50 11.37
N ASP A 135 27.08 10.41 12.27
CA ASP A 135 27.35 11.83 12.07
C ASP A 135 28.78 12.24 12.47
N LYS A 136 29.16 13.48 12.12
CA LYS A 136 30.48 14.05 12.49
C LYS A 136 30.76 14.07 14.00
N LYS A 137 29.73 13.88 14.85
CA LYS A 137 29.82 13.86 16.31
C LYS A 137 29.74 12.42 16.86
N GLY A 138 29.84 11.39 16.01
CA GLY A 138 29.77 9.98 16.41
C GLY A 138 28.38 9.45 16.71
N ASN A 139 27.31 10.22 16.45
CA ASN A 139 25.94 9.76 16.73
C ASN A 139 25.41 8.85 15.62
N LYS A 140 24.75 7.75 16.02
CA LYS A 140 23.98 6.90 15.09
C LYS A 140 22.69 7.60 14.68
N LEU A 141 22.54 7.82 13.38
CA LEU A 141 21.35 8.37 12.74
C LEU A 141 20.63 7.28 11.96
N PHE A 142 19.31 7.28 12.02
CA PHE A 142 18.50 6.48 11.10
C PHE A 142 18.85 6.82 9.64
N LYS A 143 19.04 5.80 8.81
CA LYS A 143 19.16 5.92 7.35
C LYS A 143 17.98 5.21 6.68
N TYR A 144 17.91 3.88 6.75
CA TYR A 144 16.88 3.08 6.08
C TYR A 144 16.20 2.07 7.02
N LEU A 145 14.97 1.69 6.69
CA LEU A 145 14.24 0.58 7.29
C LEU A 145 13.74 -0.34 6.18
N PHE A 146 13.81 -1.65 6.40
CA PHE A 146 13.12 -2.66 5.62
C PHE A 146 12.34 -3.54 6.59
N PHE A 147 11.13 -3.94 6.22
CA PHE A 147 10.42 -4.99 6.93
C PHE A 147 9.45 -5.75 6.02
N ALA A 148 9.31 -7.04 6.29
CA ALA A 148 8.35 -7.93 5.67
C ALA A 148 7.78 -8.86 6.75
N LEU A 149 6.45 -8.86 6.90
CA LEU A 149 5.80 -9.67 7.93
C LEU A 149 5.88 -11.15 7.55
N GLY A 150 6.11 -12.02 8.54
CA GLY A 150 6.23 -13.46 8.29
C GLY A 150 5.02 -14.05 7.55
N ALA A 151 3.82 -13.52 7.80
CA ALA A 151 2.60 -13.92 7.11
C ALA A 151 2.62 -13.56 5.62
N SER A 152 3.15 -12.39 5.26
CA SER A 152 3.35 -11.99 3.87
C SER A 152 4.40 -12.87 3.19
N ILE A 153 5.51 -13.16 3.88
CA ILE A 153 6.59 -14.00 3.34
C ILE A 153 6.10 -15.41 3.05
N ALA A 154 5.34 -16.02 3.98
CA ALA A 154 4.83 -17.38 3.85
C ALA A 154 3.92 -17.57 2.62
N GLY A 155 3.22 -16.53 2.17
CA GLY A 155 2.32 -16.58 1.03
C GLY A 155 2.99 -16.35 -0.33
N ILE A 156 4.24 -15.86 -0.39
CA ILE A 156 4.95 -15.55 -1.64
C ILE A 156 5.00 -16.76 -2.59
N LYS A 157 5.15 -17.98 -2.05
CA LYS A 157 5.23 -19.20 -2.85
C LYS A 157 3.96 -19.55 -3.64
N TYR A 158 2.82 -18.93 -3.31
CA TYR A 158 1.56 -19.08 -4.03
C TYR A 158 1.26 -17.90 -4.96
N LEU A 159 2.11 -16.87 -4.95
CA LEU A 159 1.98 -15.68 -5.77
C LEU A 159 2.49 -15.99 -7.18
N SER A 160 1.92 -15.33 -8.18
CA SER A 160 2.58 -15.24 -9.48
C SER A 160 3.95 -14.58 -9.34
N LYS A 161 4.91 -14.95 -10.20
CA LYS A 161 6.29 -14.43 -10.21
C LYS A 161 6.36 -13.01 -10.78
N VAL A 162 5.43 -12.15 -10.37
CA VAL A 162 5.37 -10.75 -10.76
C VAL A 162 5.31 -9.87 -9.51
N VAL A 163 6.30 -8.99 -9.37
CA VAL A 163 6.40 -8.06 -8.25
C VAL A 163 6.28 -6.64 -8.76
N VAL A 164 5.31 -5.92 -8.22
CA VAL A 164 5.07 -4.50 -8.48
C VAL A 164 5.75 -3.67 -7.40
N ILE A 165 6.55 -2.70 -7.82
CA ILE A 165 7.32 -1.80 -6.95
C ILE A 165 6.89 -0.36 -7.17
N ASP A 166 6.62 0.36 -6.08
CA ASP A 166 6.34 1.80 -6.12
C ASP A 166 6.82 2.51 -4.86
N GLY A 167 7.05 3.81 -4.98
CA GLY A 167 7.47 4.72 -3.92
C GLY A 167 6.42 5.80 -3.65
N THR A 168 6.23 6.15 -2.37
CA THR A 168 5.41 7.30 -1.99
C THR A 168 6.10 8.20 -0.99
N GLN A 169 6.12 9.50 -1.30
CA GLN A 169 6.84 10.47 -0.50
C GLN A 169 6.20 10.68 0.89
N LEU A 170 7.01 10.54 1.94
CA LEU A 170 6.63 10.80 3.32
C LEU A 170 6.52 12.31 3.58
N LYS A 171 5.48 12.67 4.33
CA LYS A 171 5.11 14.06 4.62
C LYS A 171 5.47 14.53 6.03
N GLY A 172 5.82 13.59 6.91
CA GLY A 172 6.28 13.86 8.28
C GLY A 172 7.49 14.80 8.34
N ARG A 173 7.87 15.21 9.56
CA ARG A 173 8.96 16.18 9.77
C ARG A 173 10.28 15.79 9.12
N PHE A 174 10.57 14.49 9.13
CA PHE A 174 11.83 13.92 8.68
C PHE A 174 11.82 13.46 7.21
N LYS A 175 10.76 13.78 6.45
CA LYS A 175 10.62 13.44 5.02
C LYS A 175 10.95 11.95 4.77
N GLY A 176 11.45 11.62 3.59
CA GLY A 176 11.71 10.25 3.15
C GLY A 176 10.74 9.76 2.08
N CYS A 177 10.94 8.52 1.66
CA CYS A 177 10.04 7.78 0.79
C CYS A 177 9.68 6.44 1.46
N LEU A 178 8.39 6.11 1.44
CA LEU A 178 7.89 4.78 1.77
C LEU A 178 7.82 4.00 0.45
N VAL A 179 8.70 3.01 0.32
CA VAL A 179 8.70 2.08 -0.82
C VAL A 179 7.96 0.81 -0.44
N ALA A 180 7.24 0.23 -1.38
CA ALA A 180 6.48 -0.99 -1.17
C ALA A 180 6.66 -1.96 -2.33
N ALA A 181 6.78 -3.24 -1.98
CA ALA A 181 6.71 -4.36 -2.90
C ALA A 181 5.38 -5.08 -2.71
N SER A 182 4.69 -5.35 -3.81
CA SER A 182 3.38 -6.00 -3.83
C SER A 182 3.25 -6.91 -5.04
N GLY A 183 2.54 -8.03 -4.90
CA GLY A 183 2.12 -8.86 -6.01
C GLY A 183 0.60 -8.87 -6.19
N GLN A 184 0.14 -9.85 -6.95
CA GLN A 184 -1.28 -10.14 -7.13
C GLN A 184 -1.60 -11.57 -6.69
N ASP A 185 -2.61 -11.75 -5.85
CA ASP A 185 -3.04 -13.08 -5.45
C ASP A 185 -3.93 -13.77 -6.51
N GLY A 186 -4.30 -15.03 -6.26
CA GLY A 186 -5.16 -15.79 -7.17
C GLY A 186 -6.51 -15.13 -7.46
N ASN A 187 -7.06 -14.36 -6.52
CA ASN A 187 -8.31 -13.63 -6.74
C ASN A 187 -8.08 -12.25 -7.39
N MET A 188 -6.93 -12.05 -8.03
CA MET A 188 -6.51 -10.80 -8.68
C MET A 188 -6.39 -9.58 -7.74
N GLN A 189 -6.32 -9.79 -6.43
CA GLN A 189 -6.22 -8.72 -5.43
C GLN A 189 -4.77 -8.38 -5.08
N ILE A 190 -4.58 -7.18 -4.53
CA ILE A 190 -3.25 -6.69 -4.12
C ILE A 190 -2.69 -7.54 -2.99
N TYR A 191 -1.52 -8.15 -3.16
CA TYR A 191 -0.82 -8.87 -2.09
C TYR A 191 0.43 -8.10 -1.60
N PRO A 192 0.41 -7.45 -0.43
CA PRO A 192 1.59 -6.71 0.05
C PRO A 192 2.69 -7.66 0.57
N ILE A 193 3.90 -7.51 0.03
CA ILE A 193 5.06 -8.37 0.30
C ILE A 193 5.96 -7.75 1.36
N ALA A 194 6.49 -6.55 1.08
CA ALA A 194 7.50 -5.90 1.90
C ALA A 194 7.41 -4.37 1.79
N PHE A 195 7.97 -3.68 2.79
CA PHE A 195 7.96 -2.23 2.89
C PHE A 195 9.34 -1.71 3.28
N GLY A 196 9.67 -0.51 2.84
CA GLY A 196 10.89 0.17 3.22
C GLY A 196 10.68 1.65 3.47
N VAL A 197 11.40 2.22 4.43
CA VAL A 197 11.49 3.67 4.63
C VAL A 197 12.89 4.11 4.27
N VAL A 198 12.99 4.90 3.20
CA VAL A 198 14.25 5.41 2.66
C VAL A 198 14.31 6.94 2.69
N ASP A 199 15.49 7.52 2.50
CA ASP A 199 15.71 8.96 2.56
C ASP A 199 15.18 9.71 1.32
N ASN A 200 15.34 9.12 0.15
CA ASN A 200 14.80 9.58 -1.12
C ASN A 200 14.74 8.42 -2.13
N GLU A 201 14.16 8.65 -3.31
CA GLU A 201 14.21 7.68 -4.43
C GLU A 201 15.50 7.87 -5.25
N ASN A 202 16.62 7.42 -4.68
CA ASN A 202 17.94 7.43 -5.33
C ASN A 202 18.47 6.01 -5.55
N GLU A 203 19.57 5.88 -6.29
CA GLU A 203 20.15 4.57 -6.63
C GLU A 203 20.53 3.77 -5.39
N ASP A 204 21.26 4.37 -4.44
CA ASP A 204 21.65 3.71 -3.18
C ASP A 204 20.45 3.14 -2.41
N SER A 205 19.36 3.90 -2.34
CA SER A 205 18.14 3.50 -1.63
C SER A 205 17.44 2.32 -2.28
N TRP A 206 17.38 2.29 -3.61
CA TRP A 206 16.75 1.21 -4.38
C TRP A 206 17.62 -0.04 -4.36
N VAL A 207 18.93 0.08 -4.58
CA VAL A 207 19.88 -1.04 -4.45
C VAL A 207 19.78 -1.66 -3.07
N TRP A 208 19.78 -0.85 -2.01
CA TRP A 208 19.65 -1.36 -0.64
C TRP A 208 18.31 -2.06 -0.40
N PHE A 209 17.20 -1.46 -0.83
CA PHE A 209 15.88 -2.06 -0.67
C PHE A 209 15.77 -3.39 -1.43
N PHE A 210 16.23 -3.42 -2.69
CA PHE A 210 16.24 -4.63 -3.52
C PHE A 210 17.12 -5.72 -2.95
N THR A 211 18.27 -5.37 -2.38
CA THR A 211 19.17 -6.33 -1.71
C THR A 211 18.44 -7.03 -0.57
N LYS A 212 17.68 -6.28 0.25
CA LYS A 212 16.89 -6.86 1.34
C LYS A 212 15.64 -7.60 0.85
N LEU A 213 15.05 -7.16 -0.27
CA LEU A 213 13.96 -7.89 -0.92
C LEU A 213 14.43 -9.24 -1.46
N LYS A 214 15.69 -9.34 -1.90
CA LYS A 214 16.27 -10.57 -2.50
C LYS A 214 16.33 -11.73 -1.50
N ASP A 215 16.38 -11.42 -0.21
CA ASP A 215 16.33 -12.40 0.87
C ASP A 215 14.98 -13.16 0.91
N ILE A 216 13.91 -12.61 0.33
CA ILE A 216 12.56 -13.20 0.33
C ILE A 216 11.97 -13.43 -1.07
N VAL A 217 12.43 -12.70 -2.07
CA VAL A 217 12.09 -12.88 -3.48
C VAL A 217 13.41 -13.13 -4.23
N PRO A 218 13.77 -14.39 -4.49
CA PRO A 218 15.00 -14.72 -5.20
C PRO A 218 15.03 -14.14 -6.62
N ASP A 219 16.22 -13.89 -7.13
CA ASP A 219 16.42 -13.51 -8.53
C ASP A 219 16.34 -14.74 -9.43
N GLU A 220 15.42 -14.72 -10.38
CA GLU A 220 15.04 -15.87 -11.22
C GLU A 220 14.67 -15.36 -12.62
N GLU A 221 14.90 -16.17 -13.65
CA GLU A 221 14.60 -15.79 -15.05
C GLU A 221 13.10 -15.56 -15.30
N GLU A 222 12.23 -16.24 -14.55
CA GLU A 222 10.77 -16.13 -14.65
C GLU A 222 10.21 -14.91 -13.90
N LEU A 223 11.02 -14.26 -13.05
CA LEU A 223 10.58 -13.13 -12.24
C LEU A 223 10.43 -11.87 -13.09
N VAL A 224 9.29 -11.19 -12.94
CA VAL A 224 9.02 -9.90 -13.59
C VAL A 224 8.81 -8.81 -12.55
N PHE A 225 9.57 -7.73 -12.65
CA PHE A 225 9.32 -6.51 -11.90
C PHE A 225 8.49 -5.53 -12.73
N VAL A 226 7.39 -5.02 -12.17
CA VAL A 226 6.59 -3.95 -12.78
C VAL A 226 6.77 -2.67 -11.96
N SER A 227 7.26 -1.61 -12.58
CA SER A 227 7.44 -0.32 -11.87
C SER A 227 7.31 0.89 -12.80
N ASP A 228 7.38 2.09 -12.23
CA ASP A 228 7.73 3.28 -13.02
C ASP A 228 9.13 3.12 -13.61
N ARG A 229 9.38 3.78 -14.73
CA ARG A 229 10.66 3.83 -15.43
C ARG A 229 11.63 4.86 -14.82
N HIS A 230 11.59 5.04 -13.51
CA HIS A 230 12.53 5.94 -12.86
C HIS A 230 13.95 5.37 -12.96
N ALA A 231 14.92 6.17 -13.41
CA ALA A 231 16.28 5.70 -13.71
C ALA A 231 16.94 4.97 -12.53
N ALA A 232 16.70 5.44 -11.30
CA ALA A 232 17.22 4.81 -10.09
C ALA A 232 16.64 3.41 -9.83
N ILE A 233 15.38 3.16 -10.19
CA ILE A 233 14.75 1.84 -10.08
C ILE A 233 15.39 0.88 -11.10
N ILE A 234 15.51 1.34 -12.35
CA ILE A 234 16.11 0.55 -13.44
C ILE A 234 17.54 0.15 -13.08
N SER A 235 18.35 1.10 -12.59
CA SER A 235 19.73 0.81 -12.17
C SER A 235 19.77 -0.18 -10.99
N GLY A 236 18.91 0.02 -10.00
CA GLY A 236 18.81 -0.86 -8.84
C GLY A 236 18.42 -2.30 -9.22
N LEU A 237 17.43 -2.47 -10.10
CA LEU A 237 17.01 -3.78 -10.60
C LEU A 237 18.13 -4.44 -11.39
N LYS A 238 18.76 -3.75 -12.33
CA LYS A 238 19.88 -4.29 -13.11
C LYS A 238 21.06 -4.73 -12.22
N THR A 239 21.27 -4.06 -11.10
CA THR A 239 22.35 -4.37 -10.16
C THR A 239 22.05 -5.59 -9.28
N VAL A 240 20.82 -5.71 -8.78
CA VAL A 240 20.46 -6.72 -7.77
C VAL A 240 19.74 -7.93 -8.34
N TYR A 241 18.97 -7.73 -9.41
CA TYR A 241 18.16 -8.73 -10.12
C TYR A 241 18.51 -8.78 -11.61
N PRO A 242 19.74 -9.18 -11.97
CA PRO A 242 20.16 -9.29 -13.36
C PRO A 242 19.41 -10.35 -14.18
N LEU A 243 18.80 -11.36 -13.54
CA LEU A 243 18.03 -12.40 -14.25
C LEU A 243 16.58 -11.99 -14.47
N ALA A 244 15.97 -11.29 -13.52
CA ALA A 244 14.59 -10.87 -13.60
C ALA A 244 14.36 -9.85 -14.73
N HIS A 245 13.21 -9.95 -15.40
CA HIS A 245 12.82 -8.97 -16.41
C HIS A 245 12.18 -7.74 -15.76
N HIS A 246 12.52 -6.55 -16.27
CA HIS A 246 11.85 -5.32 -15.88
C HIS A 246 10.78 -4.95 -16.91
N ALA A 247 9.55 -4.75 -16.46
CA ALA A 247 8.45 -4.27 -17.26
C ALA A 247 8.00 -2.88 -16.81
N ALA A 248 7.82 -1.97 -17.76
CA ALA A 248 7.29 -0.65 -17.54
C ALA A 248 5.79 -0.70 -17.20
N CYS A 249 5.39 0.12 -16.23
CA CYS A 249 3.99 0.38 -15.93
C CYS A 249 3.32 1.13 -17.10
N SER A 250 2.30 0.51 -17.71
CA SER A 250 1.53 1.06 -18.82
C SER A 250 0.79 2.36 -18.46
N VAL A 251 0.40 2.55 -17.19
CA VAL A 251 -0.25 3.78 -16.72
C VAL A 251 0.74 4.95 -16.67
N HIS A 252 1.97 4.72 -16.21
CA HIS A 252 3.02 5.74 -16.26
C HIS A 252 3.41 6.05 -17.71
N LEU A 253 3.50 5.04 -18.57
CA LEU A 253 3.73 5.22 -20.01
C LEU A 253 2.62 6.06 -20.65
N TYR A 254 1.35 5.72 -20.39
CA TYR A 254 0.18 6.47 -20.85
C TYR A 254 0.26 7.95 -20.45
N ARG A 255 0.58 8.23 -19.17
CA ARG A 255 0.72 9.59 -18.64
C ARG A 255 1.86 10.35 -19.34
N ASN A 256 3.00 9.70 -19.56
CA ASN A 256 4.12 10.27 -20.30
C ASN A 256 3.75 10.62 -21.74
N VAL A 257 3.04 9.72 -22.44
CA VAL A 257 2.56 9.96 -23.81
C VAL A 257 1.60 11.15 -23.85
N LYS A 258 0.63 11.18 -22.94
CA LYS A 258 -0.34 12.29 -22.84
C LYS A 258 0.36 13.63 -22.60
N HIS A 259 1.36 13.64 -21.73
CA HIS A 259 2.11 14.85 -21.39
C HIS A 259 3.03 15.34 -22.54
N ASN A 260 3.79 14.42 -23.15
CA ASN A 260 4.85 14.76 -24.09
C ASN A 260 4.30 15.08 -25.49
N PHE A 261 3.27 14.36 -25.94
CA PHE A 261 2.76 14.50 -27.32
C PHE A 261 1.49 15.34 -27.42
N LYS A 262 0.74 15.50 -26.31
CA LYS A 262 -0.49 16.32 -26.23
C LYS A 262 -1.48 16.06 -27.38
N CYS A 263 -1.57 14.81 -27.83
CA CYS A 263 -2.45 14.38 -28.91
C CYS A 263 -3.66 13.62 -28.33
N PRO A 264 -4.91 14.10 -28.54
CA PRO A 264 -6.11 13.40 -28.08
C PRO A 264 -6.20 11.97 -28.65
N GLY A 265 -6.62 11.02 -27.82
CA GLY A 265 -6.78 9.61 -28.21
C GLY A 265 -5.46 8.81 -28.35
N LEU A 266 -4.33 9.47 -28.63
CA LEU A 266 -3.04 8.78 -28.83
C LEU A 266 -2.65 7.89 -27.64
N ALA A 267 -2.78 8.40 -26.42
CA ALA A 267 -2.45 7.63 -25.22
C ALA A 267 -3.34 6.38 -25.08
N ALA A 268 -4.61 6.44 -25.51
CA ALA A 268 -5.50 5.27 -25.51
C ALA A 268 -5.05 4.23 -26.55
N MET A 269 -4.58 4.65 -27.72
CA MET A 269 -4.01 3.75 -28.72
C MET A 269 -2.75 3.05 -28.20
N VAL A 270 -1.85 3.78 -27.52
CA VAL A 270 -0.68 3.18 -26.84
C VAL A 270 -1.11 2.20 -25.75
N SER A 271 -2.17 2.52 -25.03
CA SER A 271 -2.75 1.65 -23.99
C SER A 271 -3.31 0.35 -24.56
N ASN A 272 -3.89 0.38 -25.77
CA ASN A 272 -4.35 -0.81 -26.48
C ASN A 272 -3.15 -1.62 -27.00
N ALA A 273 -2.19 -0.96 -27.67
CA ALA A 273 -0.94 -1.58 -28.12
C ALA A 273 -0.21 -2.32 -26.99
N ALA A 274 -0.11 -1.69 -25.82
CA ALA A 274 0.55 -2.29 -24.66
C ALA A 274 -0.12 -3.60 -24.20
N ARG A 275 -1.46 -3.68 -24.32
CA ARG A 275 -2.28 -4.82 -23.86
C ARG A 275 -2.55 -5.86 -24.94
N SER A 276 -2.10 -5.64 -26.18
CA SER A 276 -2.23 -6.62 -27.25
C SER A 276 -1.56 -7.93 -26.85
N PHE A 277 -2.33 -9.02 -26.95
CA PHE A 277 -1.84 -10.38 -26.68
C PHE A 277 -1.02 -10.92 -27.86
N THR A 278 -1.36 -10.52 -29.09
CA THR A 278 -0.70 -10.99 -30.31
C THR A 278 0.23 -9.91 -30.90
N VAL A 279 1.25 -10.34 -31.63
CA VAL A 279 2.13 -9.44 -32.39
C VAL A 279 1.36 -8.73 -33.50
N GLY A 280 0.42 -9.41 -34.16
CA GLY A 280 -0.41 -8.80 -35.22
C GLY A 280 -1.26 -7.63 -34.70
N ASP A 281 -1.92 -7.79 -33.55
CA ASP A 281 -2.69 -6.70 -32.94
C ASP A 281 -1.78 -5.54 -32.51
N LEU A 282 -0.59 -5.86 -31.99
CA LEU A 282 0.39 -4.85 -31.63
C LEU A 282 0.85 -4.05 -32.86
N ASP A 283 1.20 -4.73 -33.95
CA ASP A 283 1.66 -4.11 -35.20
C ASP A 283 0.58 -3.22 -35.79
N TYR A 284 -0.68 -3.65 -35.75
CA TYR A 284 -1.83 -2.82 -36.13
C TYR A 284 -1.86 -1.51 -35.32
N TRP A 285 -1.80 -1.60 -33.99
CA TRP A 285 -1.83 -0.40 -33.16
C TRP A 285 -0.58 0.47 -33.35
N LEU A 286 0.60 -0.12 -33.55
CA LEU A 286 1.83 0.62 -33.84
C LEU A 286 1.73 1.39 -35.16
N ALA A 287 1.19 0.78 -36.21
CA ALA A 287 0.94 1.45 -37.48
C ALA A 287 -0.05 2.63 -37.32
N GLU A 288 -1.11 2.45 -36.53
CA GLU A 288 -2.08 3.51 -36.26
C GLU A 288 -1.49 4.64 -35.39
N ILE A 289 -0.63 4.31 -34.41
CA ILE A 289 0.12 5.29 -33.61
C ILE A 289 1.07 6.07 -34.53
N ASP A 290 1.78 5.40 -35.43
CA ASP A 290 2.72 6.00 -36.36
C ASP A 290 2.03 6.97 -37.31
N ARG A 291 0.96 6.53 -37.95
CA ARG A 291 0.12 7.36 -38.82
C ARG A 291 -0.37 8.63 -38.13
N ARG A 292 -0.66 8.54 -36.82
CA ARG A 292 -1.15 9.69 -36.04
C ARG A 292 -0.03 10.58 -35.52
N LYS A 293 1.08 10.00 -35.07
CA LYS A 293 2.21 10.71 -34.48
C LYS A 293 3.50 9.87 -34.56
N PRO A 294 4.29 9.98 -35.64
CA PRO A 294 5.50 9.16 -35.83
C PRO A 294 6.53 9.31 -34.71
N LYS A 295 6.72 10.54 -34.19
CA LYS A 295 7.58 10.81 -33.03
C LYS A 295 7.19 10.04 -31.76
N CYS A 296 5.92 9.63 -31.64
CA CYS A 296 5.49 8.79 -30.53
C CYS A 296 5.95 7.35 -30.74
N THR A 297 5.89 6.83 -31.97
CA THR A 297 6.42 5.51 -32.33
C THR A 297 7.91 5.44 -32.07
N GLU A 298 8.69 6.42 -32.52
CA GLU A 298 10.13 6.53 -32.23
C GLU A 298 10.39 6.44 -30.71
N TYR A 299 9.67 7.26 -29.92
CA TYR A 299 9.76 7.23 -28.47
C TYR A 299 9.42 5.87 -27.85
N LEU A 300 8.45 5.13 -28.40
CA LEU A 300 8.05 3.80 -27.93
C LEU A 300 9.05 2.71 -28.33
N MET A 301 9.67 2.84 -29.50
CA MET A 301 10.72 1.94 -29.97
C MET A 301 12.01 2.12 -29.16
N ASP A 302 12.36 3.36 -28.81
CA ASP A 302 13.50 3.68 -27.93
C ASP A 302 13.38 3.06 -26.53
N ILE A 303 12.15 2.74 -26.10
CA ILE A 303 11.91 2.01 -24.84
C ILE A 303 12.31 0.54 -24.98
N GLY A 304 12.11 -0.03 -26.16
CA GLY A 304 12.11 -1.47 -26.42
C GLY A 304 10.74 -2.11 -26.16
N LEU A 305 10.23 -2.86 -27.13
CA LEU A 305 8.89 -3.47 -27.08
C LEU A 305 8.71 -4.43 -25.90
N SER A 306 9.74 -5.18 -25.54
CA SER A 306 9.72 -6.17 -24.44
C SER A 306 9.46 -5.54 -23.06
N PHE A 307 9.74 -4.25 -22.90
CA PHE A 307 9.54 -3.55 -21.64
C PHE A 307 8.10 -3.08 -21.44
N TRP A 308 7.35 -2.74 -22.49
CA TRP A 308 6.04 -2.09 -22.32
C TRP A 308 4.86 -2.79 -22.98
N THR A 309 5.11 -3.76 -23.85
CA THR A 309 4.06 -4.56 -24.49
C THR A 309 3.90 -5.91 -23.79
N LEU A 310 2.69 -6.47 -23.89
CA LEU A 310 2.42 -7.84 -23.44
C LEU A 310 2.95 -8.86 -24.46
N ALA A 311 2.68 -8.65 -25.75
CA ALA A 311 3.06 -9.55 -26.84
C ALA A 311 4.57 -9.86 -26.95
N HIS A 312 5.46 -8.91 -26.62
CA HIS A 312 6.91 -9.13 -26.63
C HIS A 312 7.53 -9.28 -25.23
N CYS A 313 6.71 -9.40 -24.18
CA CYS A 313 7.27 -9.66 -22.86
C CYS A 313 7.88 -11.08 -22.85
N PRO A 314 9.16 -11.26 -22.47
CA PRO A 314 9.80 -12.57 -22.54
C PRO A 314 9.25 -13.55 -21.49
N GLN A 315 8.62 -13.02 -20.44
CA GLN A 315 8.10 -13.76 -19.30
C GLN A 315 6.60 -13.48 -19.12
N LYS A 316 5.93 -14.38 -18.38
CA LYS A 316 4.51 -14.24 -18.06
C LYS A 316 4.30 -13.12 -17.05
N ARG A 317 3.97 -11.93 -17.55
CA ARG A 317 3.46 -10.81 -16.73
C ARG A 317 1.94 -10.86 -16.48
N TYR A 318 1.26 -11.90 -16.97
CA TYR A 318 -0.19 -12.11 -16.84
C TYR A 318 -0.99 -10.85 -17.25
N ASN A 319 -1.95 -10.44 -16.44
CA ASN A 319 -2.72 -9.19 -16.56
C ASN A 319 -2.03 -7.97 -15.91
N LEU A 320 -0.81 -8.11 -15.37
CA LEU A 320 -0.12 -7.06 -14.62
C LEU A 320 0.61 -6.08 -15.54
N MET A 321 -0.20 -5.24 -16.18
CA MET A 321 0.27 -4.19 -17.08
C MET A 321 0.56 -2.87 -16.37
N SER A 322 0.08 -2.66 -15.16
CA SER A 322 0.18 -1.39 -14.46
C SER A 322 0.57 -1.57 -13.00
N SER A 323 1.10 -0.49 -12.42
CA SER A 323 1.31 -0.37 -10.98
C SER A 323 0.02 0.00 -10.24
N ASN A 324 -1.18 -0.26 -10.80
CA ASN A 324 -2.45 0.03 -10.13
C ASN A 324 -2.53 -0.64 -8.77
N ILE A 325 -1.98 -1.85 -8.66
CA ILE A 325 -1.83 -2.59 -7.40
C ILE A 325 -1.07 -1.73 -6.38
N SER A 326 0.07 -1.17 -6.78
CA SER A 326 0.84 -0.29 -5.91
C SER A 326 0.19 1.09 -5.70
N GLU A 327 -0.57 1.62 -6.66
CA GLU A 327 -1.33 2.89 -6.49
C GLU A 327 -2.45 2.73 -5.46
N SER A 328 -3.19 1.63 -5.49
CA SER A 328 -4.23 1.29 -4.52
C SER A 328 -3.63 1.00 -3.14
N LEU A 329 -2.49 0.30 -3.06
CA LEU A 329 -1.73 0.14 -1.83
C LEU A 329 -1.28 1.51 -1.28
N ASN A 330 -0.70 2.35 -2.12
CA ASN A 330 -0.29 3.70 -1.76
C ASN A 330 -1.48 4.55 -1.29
N ALA A 331 -2.65 4.42 -1.92
CA ALA A 331 -3.88 5.08 -1.50
C ALA A 331 -4.33 4.63 -0.10
N ALA A 332 -4.21 3.35 0.23
CA ALA A 332 -4.46 2.84 1.58
C ALA A 332 -3.45 3.41 2.60
N LEU A 333 -2.19 3.59 2.18
CA LEU A 333 -1.09 4.12 2.99
C LEU A 333 -1.08 5.65 3.12
N VAL A 334 -1.90 6.40 2.37
CA VAL A 334 -1.98 7.87 2.43
C VAL A 334 -2.19 8.39 3.86
N LYS A 335 -2.86 7.62 4.72
CA LYS A 335 -3.07 8.01 6.12
C LYS A 335 -1.80 7.92 6.97
N ALA A 336 -0.83 7.09 6.61
CA ALA A 336 0.37 6.81 7.39
C ALA A 336 1.60 7.63 6.96
N VAL A 337 1.54 8.32 5.82
CA VAL A 337 2.69 9.09 5.28
C VAL A 337 3.07 10.30 6.13
N ASP A 338 2.21 10.75 7.05
CA ASP A 338 2.49 11.83 8.00
C ASP A 338 2.71 11.32 9.43
N TYR A 339 2.81 10.00 9.64
CA TYR A 339 2.98 9.43 10.97
C TYR A 339 4.47 9.33 11.36
N PRO A 340 4.78 9.33 12.67
CA PRO A 340 6.07 8.87 13.18
C PRO A 340 6.39 7.46 12.66
N ILE A 341 7.66 7.12 12.47
CA ILE A 341 8.08 5.87 11.79
C ILE A 341 7.46 4.60 12.42
N VAL A 342 7.47 4.49 13.76
CA VAL A 342 6.84 3.37 14.47
C VAL A 342 5.33 3.32 14.21
N SER A 343 4.67 4.47 14.19
CA SER A 343 3.23 4.55 13.89
C SER A 343 2.93 4.20 12.43
N THR A 344 3.85 4.48 11.48
CA THR A 344 3.74 4.03 10.09
C THR A 344 3.81 2.50 10.00
N VAL A 345 4.79 1.88 10.67
CA VAL A 345 4.91 0.40 10.71
C VAL A 345 3.68 -0.23 11.38
N GLU A 346 3.22 0.33 12.50
CA GLU A 346 2.03 -0.15 13.22
C GLU A 346 0.74 -0.01 12.39
N PHE A 347 0.61 1.07 11.62
CA PHE A 347 -0.50 1.24 10.69
C PHE A 347 -0.48 0.15 9.62
N ILE A 348 0.69 -0.11 9.01
CA ILE A 348 0.85 -1.15 7.99
C ILE A 348 0.52 -2.52 8.58
N ARG A 349 1.07 -2.87 9.75
CA ARG A 349 0.77 -4.11 10.47
C ARG A 349 -0.73 -4.29 10.69
N THR A 350 -1.42 -3.25 11.19
CA THR A 350 -2.86 -3.29 11.47
C THR A 350 -3.69 -3.42 10.19
N MET A 351 -3.29 -2.72 9.13
CA MET A 351 -3.93 -2.80 7.81
C MET A 351 -3.84 -4.23 7.26
N LEU A 352 -2.63 -4.80 7.25
CA LEU A 352 -2.41 -6.17 6.76
C LEU A 352 -3.13 -7.20 7.63
N MET A 353 -3.13 -7.04 8.95
CA MET A 353 -3.89 -7.90 9.87
C MET A 353 -5.38 -7.94 9.49
N ARG A 354 -5.98 -6.79 9.18
CA ARG A 354 -7.37 -6.73 8.73
C ARG A 354 -7.55 -7.38 7.35
N TRP A 355 -6.67 -7.10 6.39
CA TRP A 355 -6.77 -7.66 5.04
C TRP A 355 -6.65 -9.19 5.05
N PHE A 356 -5.64 -9.74 5.74
CA PHE A 356 -5.44 -11.18 5.88
C PHE A 356 -6.63 -11.87 6.56
N TYR A 357 -7.24 -11.23 7.57
CA TYR A 357 -8.45 -11.75 8.20
C TYR A 357 -9.63 -11.80 7.23
N LEU A 358 -9.89 -10.70 6.52
CA LEU A 358 -11.01 -10.60 5.58
C LEU A 358 -10.87 -11.58 4.40
N ARG A 359 -9.67 -11.68 3.81
CA ARG A 359 -9.41 -12.59 2.69
C ARG A 359 -9.50 -14.05 3.08
N ARG A 360 -8.99 -14.42 4.25
CA ARG A 360 -9.19 -15.77 4.80
C ARG A 360 -10.66 -16.10 5.03
N LYS A 361 -11.44 -15.14 5.55
CA LYS A 361 -12.89 -15.31 5.74
C LYS A 361 -13.63 -15.44 4.42
N LEU A 362 -13.21 -14.71 3.38
CA LEU A 362 -13.77 -14.83 2.04
C LEU A 362 -13.43 -16.19 1.44
N ALA A 363 -12.14 -16.56 1.41
CA ALA A 363 -11.67 -17.84 0.88
C ALA A 363 -12.33 -19.04 1.55
N ALA A 364 -12.53 -19.01 2.87
CA ALA A 364 -13.21 -20.08 3.61
C ALA A 364 -14.72 -20.18 3.33
N LYS A 365 -15.33 -19.13 2.78
CA LYS A 365 -16.76 -19.10 2.38
C LYS A 365 -16.95 -19.36 0.89
N THR A 366 -15.87 -19.36 0.10
CA THR A 366 -15.94 -19.59 -1.33
C THR A 366 -16.22 -21.06 -1.59
N GLU A 367 -17.32 -21.34 -2.28
CA GLU A 367 -17.75 -22.71 -2.63
C GLU A 367 -17.28 -23.13 -4.04
N SER A 368 -16.93 -22.16 -4.90
CA SER A 368 -16.37 -22.41 -6.22
C SER A 368 -15.00 -23.10 -6.15
N ARG A 369 -14.61 -23.77 -7.24
CA ARG A 369 -13.31 -24.47 -7.31
C ARG A 369 -12.15 -23.49 -7.48
N CYS A 370 -12.33 -22.45 -8.29
CA CYS A 370 -11.38 -21.33 -8.40
C CYS A 370 -11.86 -20.10 -7.63
N THR A 371 -10.97 -19.12 -7.49
CA THR A 371 -11.27 -17.86 -6.81
C THR A 371 -12.40 -17.10 -7.51
N PRO A 372 -13.25 -16.36 -6.77
CA PRO A 372 -14.42 -15.66 -7.32
C PRO A 372 -14.16 -14.85 -8.58
N GLU A 373 -13.09 -14.04 -8.61
CA GLU A 373 -12.78 -13.20 -9.79
C GLU A 373 -12.48 -14.04 -11.04
N VAL A 374 -11.83 -15.21 -10.86
CA VAL A 374 -11.51 -16.11 -11.98
C VAL A 374 -12.75 -16.87 -12.43
N GLU A 375 -13.65 -17.21 -11.50
CA GLU A 375 -14.95 -17.80 -11.84
C GLU A 375 -15.78 -16.82 -12.69
N ASP A 376 -15.82 -15.54 -12.31
CA ASP A 376 -16.53 -14.50 -13.07
C ASP A 376 -15.94 -14.33 -14.49
N ILE A 377 -14.61 -14.35 -14.63
CA ILE A 377 -13.93 -14.32 -15.95
C ILE A 377 -14.30 -15.55 -16.78
N LEU A 378 -14.36 -16.74 -16.19
CA LEU A 378 -14.75 -17.96 -16.91
C LEU A 378 -16.20 -17.90 -17.39
N ILE A 379 -17.11 -17.33 -16.59
CA ILE A 379 -18.50 -17.12 -16.97
C ILE A 379 -18.61 -16.15 -18.15
N GLU A 380 -17.85 -15.04 -18.13
CA GLU A 380 -17.77 -14.09 -19.25
C GLU A 380 -17.27 -14.78 -20.52
N HIS A 381 -16.12 -15.46 -20.42
CA HIS A 381 -15.52 -16.18 -21.54
C HIS A 381 -16.43 -17.30 -22.09
N LEU A 382 -17.23 -17.94 -21.23
CA LEU A 382 -18.20 -18.95 -21.63
C LEU A 382 -19.35 -18.32 -22.41
N GLY A 383 -19.82 -17.13 -22.02
CA GLY A 383 -20.80 -16.36 -22.79
C GLY A 383 -20.30 -16.08 -24.21
N ASP A 384 -19.07 -15.60 -24.34
CA ASP A 384 -18.45 -15.31 -25.63
C ASP A 384 -18.19 -16.56 -26.48
N SER A 385 -18.01 -17.73 -25.83
CA SER A 385 -17.75 -18.99 -26.54
C SER A 385 -18.94 -19.48 -27.38
N VAL A 386 -20.16 -19.00 -27.11
CA VAL A 386 -21.38 -19.40 -27.84
C VAL A 386 -21.34 -18.95 -29.30
N GLU A 387 -20.62 -17.87 -29.61
CA GLU A 387 -20.48 -17.34 -30.97
C GLU A 387 -19.38 -18.04 -31.78
N CYS A 388 -18.73 -19.06 -31.21
CA CYS A 388 -17.61 -19.76 -31.81
C CYS A 388 -18.02 -21.09 -32.45
N ALA A 389 -17.71 -21.27 -33.74
CA ALA A 389 -17.84 -22.55 -34.42
C ALA A 389 -16.56 -23.39 -34.23
N VAL A 390 -16.73 -24.65 -33.84
CA VAL A 390 -15.62 -25.56 -33.51
C VAL A 390 -15.44 -26.63 -34.58
N LEU A 391 -14.21 -26.79 -35.06
CA LEU A 391 -13.79 -27.87 -35.95
C LEU A 391 -12.62 -28.62 -35.32
N ALA A 392 -12.77 -29.93 -35.12
CA ALA A 392 -11.71 -30.75 -34.54
C ALA A 392 -10.61 -31.05 -35.58
N CYS A 393 -9.37 -30.66 -35.29
CA CYS A 393 -8.20 -31.06 -36.07
C CYS A 393 -7.63 -32.39 -35.54
N SER A 394 -7.69 -32.60 -34.23
CA SER A 394 -7.34 -33.85 -33.55
C SER A 394 -8.12 -34.00 -32.25
N ASP A 395 -7.74 -34.97 -31.42
CA ASP A 395 -8.28 -35.13 -30.07
C ASP A 395 -8.05 -33.92 -29.15
N TRP A 396 -6.97 -33.16 -29.35
CA TRP A 396 -6.59 -32.06 -28.45
C TRP A 396 -6.48 -30.70 -29.14
N ILE A 397 -6.44 -30.69 -30.48
CA ILE A 397 -6.25 -29.49 -31.29
C ILE A 397 -7.53 -29.20 -32.07
N TYR A 398 -7.96 -27.95 -32.01
CA TYR A 398 -9.21 -27.48 -32.59
C TYR A 398 -8.98 -26.18 -33.37
N GLN A 399 -9.64 -26.06 -34.51
CA GLN A 399 -9.85 -24.81 -35.19
C GLN A 399 -11.16 -24.19 -34.68
N ILE A 400 -11.10 -22.92 -34.28
CA ILE A 400 -12.23 -22.14 -33.79
C ILE A 400 -12.44 -20.95 -34.72
N ASN A 401 -13.65 -20.81 -35.26
CA ASN A 401 -14.03 -19.65 -36.05
C ASN A 401 -14.95 -18.77 -35.20
N ASP A 402 -14.54 -17.53 -34.92
CA ASP A 402 -15.38 -16.59 -34.17
C ASP A 402 -16.52 -16.00 -35.04
N GLY A 403 -17.43 -15.25 -34.41
CA GLY A 403 -18.54 -14.59 -35.09
C GLY A 403 -18.13 -13.56 -36.16
N MET A 404 -16.85 -13.15 -36.18
CA MET A 404 -16.27 -12.25 -37.18
C MET A 404 -15.58 -13.00 -38.33
N GLY A 405 -15.53 -14.34 -38.27
CA GLY A 405 -14.87 -15.19 -39.26
C GLY A 405 -13.35 -15.28 -39.09
N ILE A 406 -12.80 -14.82 -37.96
CA ILE A 406 -11.38 -15.00 -37.63
C ILE A 406 -11.17 -16.43 -37.13
N VAL A 407 -10.09 -17.04 -37.59
CA VAL A 407 -9.73 -18.43 -37.29
C VAL A 407 -8.66 -18.48 -36.22
N TYR A 408 -8.91 -19.26 -35.17
CA TYR A 408 -7.98 -19.52 -34.08
C TYR A 408 -7.67 -21.00 -33.97
N GLU A 409 -6.43 -21.32 -33.59
CA GLU A 409 -6.03 -22.66 -33.22
C GLU A 409 -6.00 -22.75 -31.69
N VAL A 410 -6.57 -23.81 -31.14
CA VAL A 410 -6.58 -24.12 -29.72
C VAL A 410 -5.96 -25.49 -29.51
N ASP A 411 -5.01 -25.58 -28.60
CA ASP A 411 -4.48 -26.84 -28.10
C ASP A 411 -4.78 -26.96 -26.59
N LEU A 412 -5.73 -27.83 -26.27
CA LEU A 412 -6.16 -28.06 -24.89
C LEU A 412 -5.15 -28.86 -24.07
N GLN A 413 -4.26 -29.62 -24.71
CA GLN A 413 -3.23 -30.40 -24.02
C GLN A 413 -2.07 -29.50 -23.57
N SER A 414 -1.57 -28.64 -24.47
CA SER A 414 -0.53 -27.66 -24.15
C SER A 414 -1.05 -26.42 -23.44
N LYS A 415 -2.38 -26.28 -23.33
CA LYS A 415 -3.08 -25.13 -22.74
C LYS A 415 -2.77 -23.81 -23.45
N THR A 416 -2.85 -23.82 -24.78
CA THR A 416 -2.53 -22.67 -25.63
C THR A 416 -3.64 -22.34 -26.61
N CYS A 417 -3.66 -21.09 -27.06
CA CYS A 417 -4.52 -20.62 -28.13
C CYS A 417 -3.77 -19.57 -28.97
N SER A 418 -4.03 -19.53 -30.28
CA SER A 418 -3.43 -18.49 -31.15
C SER A 418 -3.83 -17.05 -30.77
N CYS A 419 -4.92 -16.85 -30.01
CA CYS A 419 -5.26 -15.54 -29.44
C CYS A 419 -4.34 -15.10 -28.27
N LYS A 420 -3.48 -16.01 -27.76
CA LYS A 420 -2.50 -15.80 -26.68
C LYS A 420 -3.05 -15.42 -25.30
N VAL A 421 -4.36 -15.24 -25.16
CA VAL A 421 -5.02 -15.01 -23.86
C VAL A 421 -4.82 -16.20 -22.93
N PHE A 422 -5.07 -17.43 -23.40
CA PHE A 422 -4.94 -18.64 -22.59
C PHE A 422 -3.49 -18.89 -22.15
N ASP A 423 -2.54 -18.73 -23.08
CA ASP A 423 -1.09 -18.87 -22.86
C ASP A 423 -0.59 -17.93 -21.75
N THR A 424 -1.06 -16.68 -21.81
CA THR A 424 -0.57 -15.56 -20.99
C THR A 424 -1.22 -15.53 -19.62
N LEU A 425 -2.55 -15.68 -19.56
CA LEU A 425 -3.31 -15.59 -18.31
C LEU A 425 -3.38 -16.91 -17.57
N MET A 426 -3.13 -18.06 -18.23
CA MET A 426 -3.41 -19.40 -17.69
C MET A 426 -4.87 -19.59 -17.27
N ILE A 427 -5.77 -18.85 -17.92
CA ILE A 427 -7.22 -18.94 -17.81
C ILE A 427 -7.74 -19.21 -19.22
N PRO A 428 -8.55 -20.27 -19.44
CA PRO A 428 -9.12 -20.58 -20.75
C PRO A 428 -9.78 -19.35 -21.40
N CYS A 429 -9.41 -19.03 -22.63
CA CYS A 429 -10.12 -18.04 -23.44
C CYS A 429 -11.48 -18.57 -23.95
N CYS A 430 -12.32 -17.71 -24.50
CA CYS A 430 -13.59 -18.13 -25.11
C CYS A 430 -13.41 -19.25 -26.16
N HIS A 431 -12.35 -19.18 -26.98
CA HIS A 431 -12.01 -20.22 -27.96
C HIS A 431 -11.69 -21.57 -27.30
N ALA A 432 -10.93 -21.54 -26.20
CA ALA A 432 -10.60 -22.75 -25.45
C ALA A 432 -11.85 -23.36 -24.81
N LEU A 433 -12.74 -22.54 -24.27
CA LEU A 433 -14.01 -23.00 -23.70
C LEU A 433 -14.95 -23.58 -24.78
N ALA A 434 -14.99 -23.01 -25.98
CA ALA A 434 -15.73 -23.58 -27.10
C ALA A 434 -15.22 -24.99 -27.45
N ALA A 435 -13.90 -25.17 -27.52
CA ALA A 435 -13.28 -26.48 -27.75
C ALA A 435 -13.57 -27.50 -26.62
N VAL A 436 -13.60 -27.05 -25.36
CA VAL A 436 -13.95 -27.90 -24.21
C VAL A 436 -15.35 -28.50 -24.35
N GLY A 437 -16.31 -27.74 -24.88
CA GLY A 437 -17.68 -28.21 -25.11
C GLY A 437 -17.76 -29.46 -26.01
N VAL A 438 -16.79 -29.65 -26.92
CA VAL A 438 -16.73 -30.82 -27.81
C VAL A 438 -16.06 -32.02 -27.13
N ARG A 439 -14.95 -31.80 -26.41
CA ARG A 439 -14.20 -32.89 -25.75
C ARG A 439 -14.80 -33.34 -24.42
N ASN A 440 -15.68 -32.52 -23.83
CA ASN A 440 -16.27 -32.73 -22.52
C ASN A 440 -15.22 -32.96 -21.42
N ILE A 441 -14.19 -32.12 -21.42
CA ILE A 441 -13.17 -32.11 -20.36
C ILE A 441 -13.56 -31.16 -19.22
N ASP A 442 -13.05 -31.41 -18.03
CA ASP A 442 -13.24 -30.52 -16.89
C ASP A 442 -12.57 -29.16 -17.14
N ILE A 443 -13.35 -28.08 -17.26
CA ILE A 443 -12.85 -26.71 -17.51
C ILE A 443 -11.77 -26.34 -16.49
N TYR A 444 -11.99 -26.69 -15.21
CA TYR A 444 -11.07 -26.32 -14.15
C TYR A 444 -9.69 -26.99 -14.29
N SER A 445 -9.59 -28.15 -14.95
CA SER A 445 -8.30 -28.79 -15.22
C SER A 445 -7.36 -27.94 -16.09
N LEU A 446 -7.91 -26.97 -16.82
CA LEU A 446 -7.17 -26.08 -17.70
C LEU A 446 -6.62 -24.83 -17.00
N ILE A 447 -7.15 -24.47 -15.83
CA ILE A 447 -6.77 -23.26 -15.10
C ILE A 447 -5.40 -23.45 -14.42
N GLY A 448 -4.62 -22.37 -14.31
CA GLY A 448 -3.39 -22.33 -13.53
C GLY A 448 -3.63 -22.57 -12.03
N GLU A 449 -2.71 -23.31 -11.37
CA GLU A 449 -2.87 -23.71 -9.96
C GLU A 449 -3.06 -22.52 -9.00
N CYS A 450 -2.39 -21.38 -9.27
CA CYS A 450 -2.47 -20.18 -8.43
C CYS A 450 -3.88 -19.57 -8.31
N TYR A 451 -4.79 -19.91 -9.21
CA TYR A 451 -6.17 -19.41 -9.23
C TYR A 451 -7.16 -20.28 -8.44
N PHE A 452 -6.71 -21.39 -7.85
CA PHE A 452 -7.57 -22.24 -7.04
C PHE A 452 -7.75 -21.69 -5.62
N VAL A 453 -8.93 -21.97 -5.04
CA VAL A 453 -9.24 -21.58 -3.65
C VAL A 453 -8.27 -22.22 -2.65
N GLY A 454 -7.79 -23.44 -2.90
CA GLY A 454 -6.82 -24.13 -2.04
C GLY A 454 -5.52 -23.34 -1.82
N PRO A 455 -4.75 -23.04 -2.88
CA PRO A 455 -3.58 -22.15 -2.80
C PRO A 455 -3.90 -20.78 -2.21
N TRP A 456 -5.04 -20.19 -2.56
CA TRP A 456 -5.48 -18.90 -2.01
C TRP A 456 -5.70 -18.95 -0.49
N MET A 457 -6.32 -20.01 0.05
CA MET A 457 -6.46 -20.23 1.49
C MET A 457 -5.11 -20.38 2.18
N LYS A 458 -4.21 -21.16 1.58
CA LYS A 458 -2.85 -21.38 2.12
C LYS A 458 -2.02 -20.09 2.12
N MET A 459 -2.19 -19.22 1.12
CA MET A 459 -1.51 -17.93 1.03
C MET A 459 -1.81 -17.02 2.23
N TYR A 460 -3.03 -17.07 2.76
CA TYR A 460 -3.44 -16.30 3.93
C TYR A 460 -3.46 -17.12 5.22
N GLU A 461 -2.87 -18.32 5.27
CA GLU A 461 -2.96 -19.21 6.44
C GLU A 461 -2.26 -18.66 7.68
N MET A 462 -1.15 -17.96 7.54
CA MET A 462 -0.51 -17.29 8.68
C MET A 462 -1.32 -16.09 9.16
N VAL A 463 -1.36 -15.86 10.47
CA VAL A 463 -2.07 -14.73 11.10
C VAL A 463 -1.06 -13.66 11.49
N ILE A 464 -1.40 -12.40 11.21
CA ILE A 464 -0.68 -11.24 11.74
C ILE A 464 -1.25 -10.90 13.10
N ARG A 465 -0.40 -10.85 14.13
CA ARG A 465 -0.79 -10.64 15.53
C ARG A 465 -0.54 -9.19 15.97
N PRO A 466 -1.32 -8.70 16.96
CA PRO A 466 -0.97 -7.51 17.72
C PRO A 466 0.40 -7.66 18.38
N ILE A 467 1.07 -6.53 18.65
CA ILE A 467 2.27 -6.51 19.48
C ILE A 467 1.89 -6.54 20.97
N PRO A 468 2.66 -7.22 21.83
CA PRO A 468 2.50 -7.20 23.27
C PRO A 468 2.86 -5.84 23.84
N LYS A 469 2.43 -5.58 25.07
CA LYS A 469 2.81 -4.36 25.79
C LYS A 469 4.27 -4.46 26.26
N GLU A 470 4.92 -3.30 26.39
CA GLU A 470 6.22 -3.22 27.04
C GLU A 470 6.14 -3.79 28.46
N GLY A 471 6.99 -4.78 28.77
CA GLY A 471 7.00 -5.50 30.05
C GLY A 471 6.33 -6.88 30.05
N GLU A 472 5.57 -7.24 29.00
CA GLU A 472 5.03 -8.59 28.82
C GLU A 472 6.06 -9.55 28.19
N VAL A 473 7.12 -9.00 27.57
CA VAL A 473 8.18 -9.74 26.89
C VAL A 473 9.53 -9.20 27.33
N GLU A 474 10.48 -10.11 27.57
CA GLU A 474 11.86 -9.76 27.84
C GLU A 474 12.50 -9.18 26.57
N ILE A 475 12.91 -7.92 26.65
CA ILE A 475 13.61 -7.22 25.56
C ILE A 475 15.10 -7.24 25.90
N PRO A 476 15.97 -7.78 25.03
CA PRO A 476 17.42 -7.78 25.25
C PRO A 476 17.97 -6.37 25.43
N GLU A 477 18.95 -6.20 26.33
CA GLU A 477 19.54 -4.88 26.60
C GLU A 477 20.24 -4.30 25.37
N GLU A 478 20.78 -5.15 24.49
CA GLU A 478 21.40 -4.71 23.23
C GLU A 478 20.38 -4.01 22.32
N VAL A 479 19.09 -4.32 22.44
CA VAL A 479 18.00 -3.66 21.70
C VAL A 479 17.60 -2.35 22.37
N LYS A 480 17.60 -2.30 23.71
CA LYS A 480 17.23 -1.10 24.49
C LYS A 480 18.29 0.00 24.43
N VAL A 481 19.57 -0.38 24.34
CA VAL A 481 20.72 0.56 24.43
C VAL A 481 21.04 1.25 23.10
N VAL A 482 20.45 0.83 21.97
CA VAL A 482 20.67 1.52 20.68
C VAL A 482 19.93 2.86 20.64
N GLU A 483 20.56 3.92 21.14
CA GLU A 483 20.09 5.29 20.91
C GLU A 483 20.24 5.67 19.43
N MET A 484 19.15 5.51 18.68
CA MET A 484 19.06 5.97 17.29
C MET A 484 18.41 7.36 17.22
N LYS A 485 19.14 8.31 16.63
CA LYS A 485 18.64 9.66 16.35
C LYS A 485 17.93 9.70 14.99
N PRO A 486 16.99 10.65 14.80
CA PRO A 486 16.31 10.84 13.52
C PRO A 486 17.29 11.22 12.38
N PRO A 487 16.89 11.06 11.11
CA PRO A 487 17.74 11.41 9.97
C PRO A 487 17.96 12.94 9.88
N LYS A 488 19.05 13.33 9.21
CA LYS A 488 19.37 14.74 8.95
C LYS A 488 18.57 15.27 7.75
N THR A 489 17.45 15.96 8.01
CA THR A 489 16.70 16.66 6.96
C THR A 489 16.97 18.16 6.92
N ARG A 490 17.26 18.71 5.73
CA ARG A 490 17.16 20.15 5.46
C ARG A 490 15.68 20.52 5.28
N ARG A 491 15.18 21.51 6.04
CA ARG A 491 13.82 22.06 5.83
C ARG A 491 13.82 22.88 4.54
N GLY A 492 13.05 22.47 3.54
CA GLY A 492 12.61 23.39 2.49
C GLY A 492 11.63 24.40 3.08
N GLY A 493 11.71 25.68 2.67
CA GLY A 493 10.74 26.70 3.06
C GLY A 493 9.35 26.41 2.48
N GLY A 494 8.30 26.59 3.29
CA GLY A 494 6.89 26.51 2.84
C GLY A 494 6.01 25.48 3.57
N ARG A 495 4.69 25.59 3.36
CA ARG A 495 3.68 24.69 3.97
C ARG A 495 3.76 23.28 3.35
N PRO A 496 3.85 22.20 4.16
CA PRO A 496 3.85 20.83 3.64
C PRO A 496 2.57 20.54 2.83
N LYS A 497 2.73 20.15 1.56
CA LYS A 497 1.61 19.73 0.71
C LYS A 497 1.07 18.39 1.21
N LYS A 498 -0.21 18.33 1.58
CA LYS A 498 -0.86 17.13 2.16
C LYS A 498 -1.21 16.04 1.14
N LYS A 499 -1.27 16.38 -0.15
CA LYS A 499 -1.55 15.43 -1.24
C LYS A 499 -0.23 14.93 -1.82
N ARG A 500 -0.20 13.66 -2.27
CA ARG A 500 0.92 13.12 -3.08
C ARG A 500 1.22 14.14 -4.18
N ILE A 501 2.49 14.38 -4.48
CA ILE A 501 2.85 15.11 -5.70
C ILE A 501 2.58 14.12 -6.82
N PRO A 502 1.57 14.36 -7.66
CA PRO A 502 1.23 13.44 -8.71
C PRO A 502 2.44 13.29 -9.64
N SER A 503 2.69 12.09 -10.15
CA SER A 503 3.67 11.94 -11.22
C SER A 503 3.20 12.77 -12.43
N ARG A 504 4.12 13.19 -13.32
CA ARG A 504 3.78 14.08 -14.45
C ARG A 504 2.55 13.54 -15.21
N GLY A 505 1.46 14.30 -15.24
CA GLY A 505 0.23 13.98 -15.99
C GLY A 505 -0.91 13.28 -15.24
N GLU A 506 -0.83 13.08 -13.93
CA GLU A 506 -1.88 12.42 -13.12
C GLU A 506 -3.06 13.37 -12.78
N THR A 507 -4.29 12.91 -13.04
CA THR A 507 -5.56 13.54 -12.62
C THR A 507 -6.30 12.62 -11.65
N LYS A 508 -6.97 13.18 -10.62
CA LYS A 508 -7.55 12.41 -9.51
C LYS A 508 -8.75 11.55 -9.94
N VAL A 509 -8.76 10.30 -9.49
CA VAL A 509 -9.96 9.44 -9.43
C VAL A 509 -10.06 8.86 -8.01
N SER A 510 -11.26 8.81 -7.43
CA SER A 510 -11.54 8.19 -6.13
C SER A 510 -11.94 6.74 -6.31
N VAL A 511 -11.27 5.81 -5.63
CA VAL A 511 -11.57 4.37 -5.66
C VAL A 511 -11.76 3.88 -4.21
N ASP A 512 -12.76 3.03 -3.97
CA ASP A 512 -13.04 2.44 -2.67
C ASP A 512 -12.21 1.16 -2.46
N ILE A 513 -11.34 1.17 -1.45
CA ILE A 513 -10.19 0.25 -1.31
C ILE A 513 -10.52 -0.93 -0.36
N CYS A 514 -11.75 -1.06 0.14
CA CYS A 514 -12.11 -2.14 1.06
C CYS A 514 -12.44 -3.47 0.37
N LEU A 515 -12.63 -3.46 -0.94
CA LEU A 515 -13.06 -4.62 -1.73
C LEU A 515 -12.13 -4.93 -2.92
N GLN A 516 -11.04 -4.17 -3.10
CA GLN A 516 -10.02 -4.39 -4.14
C GLN A 516 -8.76 -5.07 -3.59
#